data_AF-A0ABD5AQC4-F1
#
_entry.id   AF-A0ABD5AQC4-F1
#
_cell.length_a   1.000
_cell.length_b   1.000
_cell.length_c   1.000
_cell.angle_alpha   90.00
_cell.angle_beta   90.00
_cell.angle_gamma   90.00
#
_symmetry.space_group_name_H-M   'P 1'
#
loop_
_entity.id
_entity.type
_entity.pdbx_description
1 polymer ?
#
loop_
_entity_poly.entity_id
_entity_poly.type
_entity_poly.pdbx_seq_one_letter_code
_entity_poly.pdbx_strand_id
1 'polypeptide(L)'
;MNQKIEEGLKNLNNEKNIVENKIIEFAKSDYIQFLESKSEEDNNLINALGELQLLFKSTLNSSNEINLIRLFDKKIEELQNSANNKSGSRNPSSILEMMSVVYKNDYTFYLSEINNLIGILNRYKGLKSTFDDLLVDNLREAIVDVNKELVGFRKSRNIADNLMTEDIYNSAVIKYRKTEKNYRYLFLGTLLTVILVSLKLWDTDYINNIINQPSYAKSAIFWSVKITTLIASITLITYFLKQSAHYQRLADQNYQTQLELQAYPTFMESIPTYEAASVRKELALKYFGREIDGAAQKDMSNLISDQMKSTTEMVKATTEAIKNLKG
;
A
#
# COMPACT_ATOMS: atom_id res chain seq x y z
N MET A 1 11.85 11.74 -4.16
CA MET A 1 13.06 10.90 -4.23
C MET A 1 14.06 11.38 -5.29
N ASN A 2 13.66 12.09 -6.36
CA ASN A 2 14.56 12.55 -7.44
C ASN A 2 15.40 13.82 -7.17
N GLN A 3 14.91 14.80 -6.41
CA GLN A 3 15.63 16.08 -6.25
C GLN A 3 17.05 15.95 -5.64
N LYS A 4 17.23 15.09 -4.63
CA LYS A 4 18.56 14.87 -4.02
C LYS A 4 19.55 14.18 -4.96
N ILE A 5 19.08 13.33 -5.86
CA ILE A 5 19.92 12.64 -6.84
C ILE A 5 20.34 13.63 -7.93
N GLU A 6 19.41 14.46 -8.40
CA GLU A 6 19.68 15.52 -9.39
C GLU A 6 20.66 16.58 -8.86
N GLU A 7 20.47 17.04 -7.61
CA GLU A 7 21.38 17.98 -6.95
C GLU A 7 22.79 17.38 -6.77
N GLY A 8 22.88 16.10 -6.38
CA GLY A 8 24.15 15.39 -6.23
C GLY A 8 24.93 15.26 -7.55
N LEU A 9 24.24 14.93 -8.65
CA LEU A 9 24.85 14.82 -9.98
C LEU A 9 25.29 16.18 -10.54
N LYS A 10 24.52 17.23 -10.29
CA LYS A 10 24.89 18.60 -10.69
C LYS A 10 26.15 19.08 -9.96
N ASN A 11 26.26 18.79 -8.67
CA ASN A 11 27.44 19.13 -7.88
C ASN A 11 28.70 18.39 -8.39
N LEU A 12 28.58 17.09 -8.68
CA LEU A 12 29.66 16.28 -9.25
C LEU A 12 30.19 16.87 -10.56
N ASN A 13 29.31 17.18 -11.51
CA ASN A 13 29.71 17.72 -12.80
C ASN A 13 30.43 19.07 -12.67
N ASN A 14 30.01 19.92 -11.72
CA ASN A 14 30.69 21.18 -11.45
C ASN A 14 32.11 20.96 -10.91
N GLU A 15 32.29 20.15 -9.86
CA GLU A 15 33.64 19.91 -9.30
C GLU A 15 34.56 19.24 -10.33
N LYS A 16 34.04 18.29 -11.12
CA LYS A 16 34.80 17.64 -12.20
C LYS A 16 35.28 18.63 -13.25
N ASN A 17 34.40 19.51 -13.73
CA ASN A 17 34.75 20.53 -14.73
C ASN A 17 35.81 21.51 -14.21
N ILE A 18 35.79 21.85 -12.91
CA ILE A 18 36.81 22.70 -12.30
C ILE A 18 38.19 22.06 -12.41
N VAL A 19 38.32 20.79 -12.02
CA VAL A 19 39.60 20.07 -12.08
C VAL A 19 40.06 19.87 -13.53
N GLU A 20 39.15 19.52 -14.45
CA GLU A 20 39.47 19.41 -15.87
C GLU A 20 40.04 20.72 -16.43
N ASN A 21 39.45 21.86 -16.09
CA ASN A 21 39.95 23.16 -16.51
C ASN A 21 41.30 23.49 -15.90
N LYS A 22 41.52 23.20 -14.61
CA LYS A 22 42.83 23.39 -13.95
C LYS A 22 43.93 22.55 -14.62
N ILE A 23 43.65 21.32 -15.04
CA ILE A 23 44.61 20.49 -15.79
C ILE A 23 44.98 21.15 -17.13
N ILE A 24 43.98 21.66 -17.87
CA ILE A 24 44.20 22.38 -19.13
C ILE A 24 45.04 23.65 -18.91
N GLU A 25 44.73 24.44 -17.88
CA GLU A 25 45.46 25.66 -17.55
C GLU A 25 46.89 25.37 -17.13
N PHE A 26 47.09 24.32 -16.32
CA PHE A 26 48.42 23.90 -15.90
C PHE A 26 49.29 23.50 -17.10
N ALA A 27 48.74 22.76 -18.05
CA ALA A 27 49.42 22.40 -19.30
C ALA A 27 49.83 23.63 -20.14
N LYS A 28 49.08 24.74 -20.03
CA LYS A 28 49.35 26.00 -20.75
C LYS A 28 50.27 26.96 -20.00
N SER A 29 50.69 26.63 -18.78
CA SER A 29 51.53 27.54 -18.00
C SER A 29 52.89 27.79 -18.65
N ASP A 30 53.37 29.04 -18.60
CA ASP A 30 54.61 29.47 -19.26
C ASP A 30 55.84 28.69 -18.81
N TYR A 31 55.82 28.19 -17.57
CA TYR A 31 56.90 27.39 -17.02
C TYR A 31 56.89 25.96 -17.55
N ILE A 32 55.72 25.31 -17.63
CA ILE A 32 55.57 23.98 -18.21
C ILE A 32 55.89 23.98 -19.71
N GLN A 33 55.40 24.97 -20.45
CA GLN A 33 55.72 25.14 -21.87
C GLN A 33 57.22 25.36 -22.11
N PHE A 34 57.89 26.07 -21.21
CA PHE A 34 59.34 26.24 -21.26
C PHE A 34 60.09 24.94 -20.97
N LEU A 35 59.72 24.21 -19.91
CA LEU A 35 60.33 22.92 -19.59
C LEU A 35 60.20 21.94 -20.75
N GLU A 36 59.01 21.91 -21.37
CA GLU A 36 58.73 21.15 -22.58
C GLU A 36 59.68 21.55 -23.73
N SER A 37 59.85 22.86 -23.99
CA SER A 37 60.74 23.35 -25.05
C SER A 37 62.23 23.02 -24.86
N LYS A 38 62.62 22.63 -23.63
CA LYS A 38 63.97 22.25 -23.24
C LYS A 38 64.18 20.74 -23.16
N SER A 39 63.11 19.96 -23.28
CA SER A 39 63.16 18.50 -23.28
C SER A 39 63.46 17.97 -24.69
N GLU A 40 64.28 16.93 -24.78
CA GLU A 40 64.53 16.16 -26.01
C GLU A 40 63.79 14.80 -25.99
N GLU A 41 62.96 14.53 -24.96
CA GLU A 41 62.33 13.22 -24.74
C GLU A 41 60.93 13.11 -25.38
N ASP A 42 60.65 11.96 -26.02
CA ASP A 42 59.35 11.63 -26.64
C ASP A 42 58.19 11.47 -25.64
N ASN A 43 58.49 11.12 -24.38
CA ASN A 43 57.52 11.07 -23.28
C ASN A 43 57.42 12.44 -22.61
N ASN A 44 56.62 13.29 -23.24
CA ASN A 44 56.60 14.70 -22.93
C ASN A 44 55.51 15.08 -21.90
N LEU A 45 55.72 16.22 -21.24
CA LEU A 45 54.95 16.61 -20.06
C LEU A 45 53.51 16.98 -20.44
N ILE A 46 53.34 17.51 -21.65
CA ILE A 46 52.05 17.83 -22.24
C ILE A 46 51.24 16.56 -22.53
N ASN A 47 51.84 15.50 -23.08
CA ASN A 47 51.11 14.25 -23.32
C ASN A 47 50.67 13.59 -22.01
N ALA A 48 51.51 13.61 -20.98
CA ALA A 48 51.16 13.08 -19.67
C ALA A 48 49.95 13.85 -19.05
N LEU A 49 49.92 15.18 -19.19
CA LEU A 49 48.76 15.98 -18.76
C LEU A 49 47.50 15.68 -19.58
N GLY A 50 47.64 15.45 -20.89
CA GLY A 50 46.54 15.03 -21.76
C GLY A 50 45.98 13.68 -21.36
N GLU A 51 46.84 12.70 -21.07
CA GLU A 51 46.44 11.38 -20.58
C GLU A 51 45.72 11.47 -19.23
N LEU A 52 46.29 12.24 -18.30
CA LEU A 52 45.68 12.50 -17.00
C LEU A 52 44.27 13.06 -17.14
N GLN A 53 44.07 14.05 -18.03
CA GLN A 53 42.77 14.64 -18.29
C GLN A 53 41.76 13.62 -18.82
N LEU A 54 42.16 12.82 -19.81
CA LEU A 54 41.29 11.79 -20.41
C LEU A 54 40.91 10.70 -19.40
N LEU A 55 41.87 10.23 -18.61
CA LEU A 55 41.64 9.24 -17.56
C LEU A 55 40.74 9.78 -16.45
N PHE A 56 40.97 11.02 -16.02
CA PHE A 56 40.16 11.67 -14.98
C PHE A 56 38.70 11.76 -15.44
N LYS A 57 38.51 12.23 -16.68
CA LYS A 57 37.18 12.36 -17.28
C LYS A 57 36.45 11.03 -17.46
N SER A 58 37.15 10.00 -17.89
CA SER A 58 36.52 8.70 -18.17
C SER A 58 36.26 7.87 -16.92
N THR A 59 37.08 8.03 -15.87
CA THR A 59 37.04 7.18 -14.68
C THR A 59 36.04 7.67 -13.63
N LEU A 60 35.93 8.99 -13.44
CA LEU A 60 35.15 9.57 -12.34
C LEU A 60 33.76 10.04 -12.81
N ASN A 61 32.74 9.23 -12.57
CA ASN A 61 31.35 9.42 -13.05
C ASN A 61 30.28 9.25 -11.96
N SER A 62 30.66 9.07 -10.69
CA SER A 62 29.73 8.82 -9.58
C SER A 62 29.83 9.89 -8.48
N SER A 63 28.71 10.24 -7.87
CA SER A 63 28.66 11.19 -6.74
C SER A 63 29.52 10.78 -5.54
N ASN A 64 29.79 9.47 -5.41
CA ASN A 64 30.61 8.93 -4.33
C ASN A 64 32.11 9.22 -4.53
N GLU A 65 32.51 9.73 -5.69
CA GLU A 65 33.91 9.98 -6.07
C GLU A 65 34.36 11.43 -5.77
N ILE A 66 33.49 12.27 -5.19
CA ILE A 66 33.76 13.68 -4.88
C ILE A 66 35.05 13.86 -4.07
N ASN A 67 35.32 13.00 -3.09
CA ASN A 67 36.56 13.10 -2.29
C ASN A 67 37.82 12.86 -3.12
N LEU A 68 37.75 11.96 -4.11
CA LEU A 68 38.85 11.71 -5.04
C LEU A 68 39.02 12.90 -5.98
N ILE A 69 37.92 13.47 -6.49
CA ILE A 69 37.95 14.70 -7.29
C ILE A 69 38.63 15.84 -6.53
N ARG A 70 38.29 16.06 -5.26
CA ARG A 70 38.91 17.08 -4.40
C ARG A 70 40.39 16.85 -4.12
N LEU A 71 40.81 15.59 -4.03
CA LEU A 71 42.24 15.25 -3.91
C LEU A 71 43.01 15.66 -5.17
N PHE A 72 42.45 15.38 -6.35
CA PHE A 72 43.03 15.81 -7.62
C PHE A 72 43.03 17.33 -7.75
N ASP A 73 41.94 17.99 -7.38
CA ASP A 73 41.83 19.45 -7.37
C ASP A 73 42.99 20.09 -6.60
N LYS A 74 43.19 19.65 -5.35
CA LYS A 74 44.27 20.13 -4.49
C LYS A 74 45.65 19.85 -5.08
N LYS A 75 45.87 18.65 -5.62
CA LYS A 75 47.17 18.26 -6.17
C LYS A 75 47.53 19.04 -7.43
N ILE A 76 46.58 19.25 -8.33
CA ILE A 76 46.79 20.07 -9.53
C ILE A 76 47.05 21.53 -9.15
N GLU A 77 46.33 22.06 -8.16
CA GLU A 77 46.56 23.41 -7.65
C GLU A 77 47.95 23.59 -7.03
N GLU A 78 48.43 22.61 -6.24
CA GLU A 78 49.80 22.60 -5.71
C GLU A 78 50.85 22.66 -6.83
N LEU A 79 50.67 21.87 -7.89
CA LEU A 79 51.58 21.83 -9.04
C LEU A 79 51.55 23.13 -9.85
N GLN A 80 50.35 23.68 -10.10
CA GLN A 80 50.16 24.93 -10.83
C GLN A 80 50.76 26.11 -10.08
N ASN A 81 50.55 26.22 -8.76
CA ASN A 81 51.15 27.25 -7.92
C ASN A 81 52.69 27.16 -7.92
N SER A 82 53.23 25.93 -7.83
CA SER A 82 54.67 25.70 -7.93
C SER A 82 55.24 26.19 -9.28
N ALA A 83 54.58 25.89 -10.38
CA ALA A 83 55.01 26.32 -11.72
C ALA A 83 54.90 27.84 -11.91
N ASN A 84 53.82 28.46 -11.42
CA ASN A 84 53.62 29.91 -11.51
C ASN A 84 54.69 30.69 -10.73
N ASN A 85 55.05 30.22 -9.53
CA ASN A 85 56.12 30.84 -8.73
C ASN A 85 57.48 30.79 -9.45
N LYS A 86 57.77 29.70 -10.15
CA LYS A 86 58.98 29.54 -10.96
C LYS A 86 58.95 30.34 -12.27
N SER A 87 57.76 30.62 -12.81
CA SER A 87 57.61 31.55 -13.93
C SER A 87 57.93 32.99 -13.52
N GLY A 88 57.44 33.41 -12.34
CA GLY A 88 57.66 34.76 -11.81
C GLY A 88 59.09 35.04 -11.33
N SER A 89 59.89 34.01 -11.02
CA SER A 89 61.28 34.17 -10.57
C SER A 89 62.29 34.38 -11.69
N ARG A 90 61.88 34.31 -12.98
CA ARG A 90 62.72 34.47 -14.19
C ARG A 90 63.36 35.86 -14.32
N ASN A 91 64.12 36.26 -13.31
CA ASN A 91 64.98 37.42 -13.33
C ASN A 91 66.34 36.92 -13.86
N PRO A 92 66.76 37.31 -15.08
CA PRO A 92 67.88 36.69 -15.81
C PRO A 92 69.27 36.74 -15.15
N SER A 93 69.38 37.25 -13.93
CA SER A 93 70.64 37.52 -13.23
C SER A 93 71.06 36.42 -12.25
N SER A 94 70.24 35.40 -11.97
CA SER A 94 70.63 34.31 -11.07
C SER A 94 71.28 33.15 -11.84
N ILE A 95 72.57 32.92 -11.58
CA ILE A 95 73.40 31.85 -12.19
C ILE A 95 72.76 30.46 -12.00
N LEU A 96 71.94 30.28 -10.96
CA LEU A 96 71.22 29.04 -10.67
C LEU A 96 70.17 28.68 -11.74
N GLU A 97 69.52 29.68 -12.34
CA GLU A 97 68.52 29.45 -13.39
C GLU A 97 69.17 29.02 -14.71
N MET A 98 70.45 29.32 -14.97
CA MET A 98 71.12 28.94 -16.22
C MET A 98 71.63 27.48 -16.24
N MET A 99 71.46 26.71 -15.16
CA MET A 99 71.97 25.34 -15.11
C MET A 99 70.97 24.35 -15.73
N SER A 100 71.36 23.69 -16.83
CA SER A 100 70.59 22.61 -17.48
C SER A 100 70.14 21.50 -16.50
N VAL A 101 70.90 21.30 -15.43
CA VAL A 101 70.59 20.37 -14.34
C VAL A 101 69.31 20.75 -13.57
N VAL A 102 69.06 22.04 -13.33
CA VAL A 102 67.89 22.50 -12.57
C VAL A 102 66.60 22.26 -13.34
N TYR A 103 66.59 22.62 -14.64
CA TYR A 103 65.42 22.37 -15.49
C TYR A 103 65.14 20.90 -15.70
N LYS A 104 66.19 20.07 -15.83
CA LYS A 104 66.03 18.62 -15.91
C LYS A 104 65.40 18.06 -14.64
N ASN A 105 65.86 18.49 -13.47
CA ASN A 105 65.27 18.06 -12.20
C ASN A 105 63.81 18.48 -12.07
N ASP A 106 63.48 19.72 -12.45
CA ASP A 106 62.10 20.21 -12.41
C ASP A 106 61.18 19.46 -13.39
N TYR A 107 61.66 19.20 -14.61
CA TYR A 107 60.96 18.36 -15.57
C TYR A 107 60.66 16.97 -14.98
N THR A 108 61.68 16.31 -14.41
CA THR A 108 61.49 14.98 -13.79
C THR A 108 60.52 15.02 -12.63
N PHE A 109 60.54 16.09 -11.82
CA PHE A 109 59.60 16.28 -10.71
C PHE A 109 58.16 16.34 -11.22
N TYR A 110 57.84 17.27 -12.12
CA TYR A 110 56.47 17.42 -12.62
C TYR A 110 55.98 16.17 -13.35
N LEU A 111 56.83 15.57 -14.20
CA LEU A 111 56.48 14.34 -14.90
C LEU A 111 56.19 13.19 -13.94
N SER A 112 56.97 13.05 -12.86
CA SER A 112 56.74 12.03 -11.84
C SER A 112 55.43 12.22 -11.08
N GLU A 113 55.08 13.47 -10.74
CA GLU A 113 53.83 13.79 -10.05
C GLU A 113 52.60 13.55 -10.93
N ILE A 114 52.67 13.93 -12.21
CA ILE A 114 51.59 13.65 -13.18
C ILE A 114 51.42 12.14 -13.36
N ASN A 115 52.51 11.39 -13.53
CA ASN A 115 52.47 9.94 -13.65
C ASN A 115 51.93 9.26 -12.38
N ASN A 116 52.19 9.81 -11.20
CA ASN A 116 51.60 9.32 -9.95
C ASN A 116 50.07 9.50 -9.96
N LEU A 117 49.57 10.67 -10.37
CA LEU A 117 48.12 10.92 -10.51
C LEU A 117 47.46 9.97 -11.52
N ILE A 118 48.10 9.73 -12.67
CA ILE A 118 47.68 8.73 -13.66
C ILE A 118 47.62 7.33 -13.02
N GLY A 119 48.67 6.96 -12.28
CA GLY A 119 48.75 5.68 -11.57
C GLY A 119 47.62 5.49 -10.55
N ILE A 120 47.25 6.54 -9.82
CA ILE A 120 46.11 6.52 -8.88
C ILE A 120 44.80 6.25 -9.63
N LEU A 121 44.53 6.94 -10.74
CA LEU A 121 43.31 6.73 -11.53
C LEU A 121 43.23 5.31 -12.09
N ASN A 122 44.33 4.78 -12.62
CA ASN A 122 44.37 3.43 -13.17
C ASN A 122 44.12 2.37 -12.08
N ARG A 123 44.70 2.54 -10.89
CA ARG A 123 44.43 1.64 -9.75
C ARG A 123 42.97 1.73 -9.32
N TYR A 124 42.43 2.94 -9.21
CA TYR A 124 41.03 3.15 -8.85
C TYR A 124 40.08 2.50 -9.87
N LYS A 125 40.33 2.69 -11.17
CA LYS A 125 39.57 2.07 -12.26
C LYS A 125 39.58 0.54 -12.17
N GLY A 126 40.75 -0.06 -11.92
CA GLY A 126 40.89 -1.50 -11.74
C GLY A 126 40.12 -2.02 -10.51
N LEU A 127 40.25 -1.34 -9.37
CA LEU A 127 39.51 -1.65 -8.14
C LEU A 127 38.00 -1.58 -8.35
N LYS A 128 37.53 -0.55 -9.05
CA LYS A 128 36.11 -0.37 -9.38
C LYS A 128 35.57 -1.52 -10.23
N SER A 129 36.29 -1.89 -11.29
CA SER A 129 35.91 -3.03 -12.14
C SER A 129 35.83 -4.33 -11.34
N THR A 130 36.85 -4.63 -10.53
CA THR A 130 36.87 -5.86 -9.71
C THR A 130 35.74 -5.87 -8.67
N PHE A 131 35.43 -4.71 -8.08
CA PHE A 131 34.31 -4.58 -7.15
C PHE A 131 32.98 -4.82 -7.85
N ASP A 132 32.79 -4.22 -9.03
CA ASP A 132 31.60 -4.42 -9.84
C ASP A 132 31.45 -5.91 -10.23
N ASP A 133 32.49 -6.55 -10.75
CA ASP A 133 32.44 -7.96 -11.16
C ASP A 133 32.17 -8.92 -9.99
N LEU A 134 32.83 -8.74 -8.84
CA LEU A 134 32.70 -9.67 -7.71
C LEU A 134 31.42 -9.47 -6.90
N LEU A 135 30.99 -8.23 -6.69
CA LEU A 135 29.85 -7.96 -5.82
C LEU A 135 28.56 -7.81 -6.62
N VAL A 136 28.56 -7.17 -7.79
CA VAL A 136 27.31 -6.93 -8.50
C VAL A 136 26.73 -8.24 -8.99
N ASP A 137 27.52 -9.17 -9.53
CA ASP A 137 26.98 -10.42 -10.05
C ASP A 137 26.44 -11.34 -8.94
N ASN A 138 27.22 -11.54 -7.88
CA ASN A 138 26.79 -12.35 -6.74
C ASN A 138 25.63 -11.72 -5.96
N LEU A 139 25.64 -10.39 -5.76
CA LEU A 139 24.53 -9.70 -5.11
C LEU A 139 23.29 -9.66 -6.00
N ARG A 140 23.44 -9.57 -7.33
CA ARG A 140 22.30 -9.53 -8.25
C ARG A 140 21.55 -10.85 -8.23
N GLU A 141 22.26 -11.98 -8.23
CA GLU A 141 21.64 -13.31 -8.09
C GLU A 141 20.94 -13.45 -6.74
N ALA A 142 21.62 -13.10 -5.63
CA ALA A 142 21.02 -13.11 -4.30
C ALA A 142 19.80 -12.17 -4.19
N ILE A 143 19.83 -11.00 -4.82
CA ILE A 143 18.71 -10.05 -4.85
C ILE A 143 17.54 -10.64 -5.66
N VAL A 144 17.80 -11.34 -6.76
CA VAL A 144 16.75 -12.01 -7.56
C VAL A 144 16.09 -13.10 -6.73
N ASP A 145 16.86 -13.92 -6.03
CA ASP A 145 16.33 -14.98 -5.17
C ASP A 145 15.55 -14.44 -3.98
N VAL A 146 16.09 -13.43 -3.28
CA VAL A 146 15.38 -12.74 -2.19
C VAL A 146 14.08 -12.10 -2.69
N ASN A 147 14.07 -11.50 -3.88
CA ASN A 147 12.84 -10.95 -4.46
C ASN A 147 11.82 -12.06 -4.77
N LYS A 148 12.27 -13.19 -5.31
CA LYS A 148 11.40 -14.35 -5.59
C LYS A 148 10.79 -14.91 -4.31
N GLU A 149 11.59 -15.07 -3.27
CA GLU A 149 11.13 -15.52 -1.96
C GLU A 149 10.19 -14.48 -1.32
N LEU A 150 10.50 -13.19 -1.40
CA LEU A 150 9.65 -12.11 -0.90
C LEU A 150 8.27 -12.08 -1.58
N VAL A 151 8.22 -12.31 -2.89
CA VAL A 151 6.96 -12.44 -3.64
C VAL A 151 6.18 -13.66 -3.15
N GLY A 152 6.84 -14.81 -2.97
CA GLY A 152 6.23 -16.02 -2.42
C GLY A 152 5.68 -15.82 -1.00
N PHE A 153 6.46 -15.17 -0.14
CA PHE A 153 6.07 -14.84 1.24
C PHE A 153 4.86 -13.90 1.27
N ARG A 154 4.86 -12.83 0.44
CA ARG A 154 3.71 -11.92 0.34
C ARG A 154 2.45 -12.65 -0.10
N LYS A 155 2.56 -13.59 -1.05
CA LYS A 155 1.44 -14.43 -1.47
C LYS A 155 0.92 -15.30 -0.31
N SER A 156 1.82 -16.01 0.36
CA SER A 156 1.45 -16.86 1.50
C SER A 156 0.80 -16.07 2.64
N ARG A 157 1.33 -14.88 2.94
CA ARG A 157 0.77 -14.00 3.96
C ARG A 157 -0.64 -13.54 3.58
N ASN A 158 -0.84 -13.08 2.34
CA ASN A 158 -2.16 -12.65 1.87
C ASN A 158 -3.20 -13.78 1.92
N ILE A 159 -2.80 -15.02 1.61
CA ILE A 159 -3.68 -16.19 1.74
C ILE A 159 -4.02 -16.42 3.22
N ALA A 160 -3.04 -16.39 4.12
CA ALA A 160 -3.26 -16.58 5.55
C ALA A 160 -4.17 -15.51 6.17
N ASP A 161 -3.94 -14.23 5.84
CA ASP A 161 -4.77 -13.11 6.30
C ASP A 161 -6.22 -13.25 5.79
N ASN A 162 -6.40 -13.71 4.55
CA ASN A 162 -7.73 -13.99 4.01
C ASN A 162 -8.41 -15.19 4.68
N LEU A 163 -7.68 -16.26 5.00
CA LEU A 163 -8.23 -17.41 5.73
C LEU A 163 -8.71 -17.02 7.13
N MET A 164 -7.96 -16.17 7.84
CA MET A 164 -8.40 -15.64 9.14
C MET A 164 -9.70 -14.84 9.01
N THR A 165 -9.83 -14.06 7.94
CA THR A 165 -11.05 -13.29 7.68
C THR A 165 -12.21 -14.19 7.29
N GLU A 166 -11.95 -15.25 6.50
CA GLU A 166 -12.95 -16.24 6.10
C GLU A 166 -13.58 -16.94 7.30
N ASP A 167 -12.77 -17.32 8.30
CA ASP A 167 -13.26 -18.03 9.49
C ASP A 167 -14.25 -17.19 10.31
N ILE A 168 -14.07 -15.87 10.34
CA ILE A 168 -15.01 -14.94 11.00
C ILE A 168 -16.38 -14.98 10.30
N TYR A 169 -16.42 -14.93 8.97
CA TYR A 169 -17.66 -14.99 8.21
C TYR A 169 -18.30 -16.38 8.27
N ASN A 170 -17.50 -17.44 8.20
CA ASN A 170 -17.99 -18.81 8.35
C ASN A 170 -18.67 -19.02 9.71
N SER A 171 -18.03 -18.55 10.79
CA SER A 171 -18.59 -18.56 12.14
C SER A 171 -19.91 -17.77 12.23
N ALA A 172 -20.00 -16.63 11.55
CA ALA A 172 -21.23 -15.84 11.46
C ALA A 172 -22.35 -16.56 10.70
N VAL A 173 -22.04 -17.20 9.56
CA VAL A 173 -23.00 -18.01 8.78
C VAL A 173 -23.57 -19.15 9.62
N ILE A 174 -22.70 -19.91 10.31
CA ILE A 174 -23.12 -21.00 11.19
C ILE A 174 -24.06 -20.49 12.28
N LYS A 175 -23.70 -19.36 12.92
CA LYS A 175 -24.52 -18.73 13.96
C LYS A 175 -25.89 -18.32 13.43
N TYR A 176 -25.95 -17.61 12.30
CA TYR A 176 -27.22 -17.12 11.75
C TYR A 176 -28.10 -18.23 11.22
N ARG A 177 -27.55 -19.25 10.54
CA ARG A 177 -28.33 -20.43 10.12
C ARG A 177 -28.88 -21.23 11.29
N LYS A 178 -28.13 -21.33 12.40
CA LYS A 178 -28.64 -21.97 13.62
C LYS A 178 -29.82 -21.18 14.20
N THR A 179 -29.69 -19.86 14.28
CA THR A 179 -30.76 -18.97 14.76
C THR A 179 -31.99 -19.02 13.85
N GLU A 180 -31.80 -18.98 12.53
CA GLU A 180 -32.86 -19.16 11.53
C GLU A 180 -33.64 -20.46 11.76
N LYS A 181 -32.94 -21.60 11.88
CA LYS A 181 -33.56 -22.90 12.14
C LYS A 181 -34.39 -22.89 13.42
N ASN A 182 -33.88 -22.28 14.50
CA ASN A 182 -34.63 -22.16 15.75
C ASN A 182 -35.94 -21.38 15.55
N TYR A 183 -35.92 -20.25 14.84
CA TYR A 183 -37.14 -19.48 14.55
C TYR A 183 -38.09 -20.22 13.60
N ARG A 184 -37.60 -21.01 12.64
CA ARG A 184 -38.46 -21.90 11.84
C ARG A 184 -39.17 -22.94 12.69
N TYR A 185 -38.47 -23.56 13.65
CA TYR A 185 -39.09 -24.51 14.58
C TYR A 185 -40.12 -23.83 15.49
N LEU A 186 -39.82 -22.63 16.00
CA LEU A 186 -40.78 -21.84 16.78
C LEU A 186 -42.02 -21.47 15.94
N PHE A 187 -41.83 -21.05 14.69
CA PHE A 187 -42.93 -20.80 13.76
C PHE A 187 -43.82 -22.04 13.59
N LEU A 188 -43.25 -23.20 13.25
CA LEU A 188 -44.00 -24.44 13.10
C LEU A 188 -44.71 -24.86 14.40
N GLY A 189 -44.03 -24.71 15.55
CA GLY A 189 -44.62 -24.98 16.87
C GLY A 189 -45.78 -24.05 17.20
N THR A 190 -45.67 -22.75 16.87
CA THR A 190 -46.79 -21.81 17.03
C THR A 190 -47.95 -22.13 16.11
N LEU A 191 -47.70 -22.51 14.86
CA LEU A 191 -48.75 -22.90 13.92
C LEU A 191 -49.54 -24.11 14.46
N LEU A 192 -48.84 -25.14 14.93
CA LEU A 192 -49.45 -26.30 15.57
C LEU A 192 -50.26 -25.90 16.81
N THR A 193 -49.69 -25.04 17.67
CA THR A 193 -50.35 -24.55 18.88
C THR A 193 -51.62 -23.76 18.56
N VAL A 194 -51.57 -22.88 17.56
CA VAL A 194 -52.74 -22.11 17.11
C VAL A 194 -53.84 -23.05 16.62
N ILE A 195 -53.51 -24.07 15.82
CA ILE A 195 -54.49 -25.06 15.36
C ILE A 195 -55.14 -25.80 16.55
N LEU A 196 -54.33 -26.29 17.50
CA LEU A 196 -54.82 -27.02 18.68
C LEU A 196 -55.69 -26.13 19.57
N VAL A 197 -55.28 -24.88 19.80
CA VAL A 197 -56.04 -23.90 20.58
C VAL A 197 -57.33 -23.53 19.86
N SER A 198 -57.30 -23.30 18.55
CA SER A 198 -58.50 -22.99 17.75
C SER A 198 -59.53 -24.12 17.79
N LEU A 199 -59.10 -25.39 17.76
CA LEU A 199 -60.01 -26.54 17.91
C LEU A 199 -60.69 -26.56 19.28
N LYS A 200 -59.93 -26.31 20.37
CA LYS A 200 -60.47 -26.28 21.74
C LYS A 200 -61.36 -25.05 22.01
N LEU A 201 -61.01 -23.88 21.48
CA LEU A 201 -61.81 -22.65 21.66
C LEU A 201 -63.09 -22.64 20.79
N TRP A 202 -63.21 -23.53 19.80
CA TRP A 202 -64.45 -23.68 19.04
C TRP A 202 -65.53 -24.42 19.84
N ASP A 203 -65.12 -25.30 20.75
CA ASP A 203 -66.03 -25.98 21.67
C ASP A 203 -66.68 -24.97 22.63
N THR A 204 -68.00 -24.87 22.55
CA THR A 204 -68.78 -23.85 23.28
C THR A 204 -68.89 -24.21 24.76
N ASP A 205 -68.86 -25.51 25.08
CA ASP A 205 -68.93 -26.01 26.46
C ASP A 205 -67.61 -25.78 27.18
N TYR A 206 -66.48 -25.87 26.47
CA TYR A 206 -65.15 -25.61 27.01
C TYR A 206 -64.97 -24.16 27.48
N ILE A 207 -65.36 -23.18 26.66
CA ILE A 207 -65.28 -21.75 27.02
C ILE A 207 -66.20 -21.43 28.21
N ASN A 208 -67.42 -21.95 28.18
CA ASN A 208 -68.43 -21.70 29.21
C ASN A 208 -68.04 -22.29 30.58
N ASN A 209 -67.30 -23.42 30.61
CA ASN A 209 -66.80 -24.03 31.83
C ASN A 209 -65.57 -23.29 32.42
N ILE A 210 -64.78 -22.61 31.59
CA ILE A 210 -63.62 -21.82 32.04
C ILE A 210 -64.05 -20.45 32.58
N ILE A 211 -65.01 -19.81 31.90
CA ILE A 211 -65.45 -18.46 32.19
C ILE A 211 -66.78 -18.54 32.94
N ASN A 212 -66.73 -18.87 34.23
CA ASN A 212 -67.89 -18.92 35.14
C ASN A 212 -68.56 -17.52 35.24
N GLN A 213 -69.45 -17.19 34.30
CA GLN A 213 -70.00 -15.84 34.16
C GLN A 213 -71.51 -15.79 33.87
N PRO A 214 -72.18 -14.69 34.24
CA PRO A 214 -73.63 -14.53 34.12
C PRO A 214 -74.13 -14.58 32.67
N SER A 215 -75.33 -15.12 32.48
CA SER A 215 -75.89 -15.55 31.18
C SER A 215 -75.88 -14.48 30.08
N TYR A 216 -76.04 -13.20 30.43
CA TYR A 216 -76.11 -12.08 29.47
C TYR A 216 -74.74 -11.67 28.88
N ALA A 217 -73.63 -11.95 29.56
CA ALA A 217 -72.29 -11.58 29.10
C ALA A 217 -71.58 -12.73 28.33
N LYS A 218 -72.13 -13.95 28.36
CA LYS A 218 -71.52 -15.16 27.78
C LYS A 218 -71.22 -15.01 26.29
N SER A 219 -72.17 -14.47 25.51
CA SER A 219 -72.01 -14.32 24.05
C SER A 219 -70.93 -13.30 23.69
N ALA A 220 -70.93 -12.13 24.34
CA ALA A 220 -69.96 -11.08 24.06
C ALA A 220 -68.53 -11.48 24.43
N ILE A 221 -68.35 -12.15 25.58
CA ILE A 221 -67.04 -12.62 26.04
C ILE A 221 -66.52 -13.77 25.16
N PHE A 222 -67.39 -14.69 24.74
CA PHE A 222 -67.06 -15.77 23.82
C PHE A 222 -66.47 -15.24 22.50
N TRP A 223 -67.10 -14.25 21.89
CA TRP A 223 -66.59 -13.63 20.66
C TRP A 223 -65.32 -12.80 20.89
N SER A 224 -65.23 -12.10 22.02
CA SER A 224 -64.04 -11.29 22.38
C SER A 224 -62.78 -12.14 22.55
N VAL A 225 -62.87 -13.29 23.22
CA VAL A 225 -61.75 -14.23 23.39
C VAL A 225 -61.29 -14.76 22.02
N LYS A 226 -62.22 -15.18 21.15
CA LYS A 226 -61.88 -15.68 19.81
C LYS A 226 -61.17 -14.64 18.96
N ILE A 227 -61.68 -13.41 18.93
CA ILE A 227 -61.08 -12.31 18.16
C ILE A 227 -59.69 -11.98 18.69
N THR A 228 -59.53 -11.87 20.01
CA THR A 228 -58.24 -11.53 20.63
C THR A 228 -57.21 -12.64 20.41
N THR A 229 -57.60 -13.91 20.56
CA THR A 229 -56.72 -15.05 20.28
C THR A 229 -56.32 -15.10 18.80
N LEU A 230 -57.24 -14.80 17.89
CA LEU A 230 -56.96 -14.76 16.45
C LEU A 230 -55.95 -13.66 16.11
N ILE A 231 -56.14 -12.45 16.64
CA ILE A 231 -55.19 -11.34 16.46
C ILE A 231 -53.81 -11.69 17.03
N ALA A 232 -53.75 -12.22 18.26
CA ALA A 232 -52.49 -12.63 18.89
C ALA A 232 -51.77 -13.71 18.09
N SER A 233 -52.51 -14.68 17.54
CA SER A 233 -51.99 -15.77 16.72
C SER A 233 -51.37 -15.25 15.41
N ILE A 234 -52.07 -14.36 14.70
CA ILE A 234 -51.59 -13.75 13.46
C ILE A 234 -50.31 -12.95 13.73
N THR A 235 -50.29 -12.15 14.80
CA THR A 235 -49.12 -11.35 15.18
C THR A 235 -47.90 -12.23 15.47
N LEU A 236 -48.09 -13.31 16.24
CA LEU A 236 -47.01 -14.21 16.63
C LEU A 236 -46.46 -15.02 15.44
N ILE A 237 -47.35 -15.53 14.59
CA ILE A 237 -46.99 -16.21 13.33
C ILE A 237 -46.21 -15.25 12.43
N THR A 238 -46.70 -14.03 12.25
CA THR A 238 -46.04 -13.01 11.40
C THR A 238 -44.65 -12.66 11.94
N TYR A 239 -44.53 -12.51 13.25
CA TYR A 239 -43.26 -12.21 13.90
C TYR A 239 -42.22 -13.30 13.66
N PHE A 240 -42.55 -14.57 13.92
CA PHE A 240 -41.58 -15.67 13.74
C PHE A 240 -41.23 -15.93 12.28
N LEU A 241 -42.19 -15.79 11.36
CA LEU A 241 -41.94 -15.89 9.92
C LEU A 241 -40.92 -14.82 9.47
N LYS A 242 -41.11 -13.57 9.89
CA LYS A 242 -40.20 -12.47 9.54
C LYS A 242 -38.83 -12.62 10.18
N GLN A 243 -38.76 -13.04 11.44
CA GLN A 243 -37.50 -13.22 12.12
C GLN A 243 -36.67 -14.35 11.48
N SER A 244 -37.34 -15.44 11.08
CA SER A 244 -36.69 -16.48 10.28
C SER A 244 -36.17 -15.94 8.95
N ALA A 245 -36.99 -15.21 8.19
CA ALA A 245 -36.58 -14.66 6.89
C ALA A 245 -35.41 -13.66 7.03
N HIS A 246 -35.40 -12.84 8.09
CA HIS A 246 -34.33 -11.90 8.38
C HIS A 246 -32.99 -12.62 8.64
N TYR A 247 -32.98 -13.63 9.53
CA TYR A 247 -31.75 -14.38 9.80
C TYR A 247 -31.28 -15.22 8.62
N GLN A 248 -32.19 -15.71 7.78
CA GLN A 248 -31.84 -16.37 6.52
C GLN A 248 -31.09 -15.40 5.59
N ARG A 249 -31.64 -14.20 5.36
CA ARG A 249 -30.98 -13.17 4.54
C ARG A 249 -29.62 -12.78 5.10
N LEU A 250 -29.51 -12.64 6.43
CA LEU A 250 -28.25 -12.31 7.07
C LEU A 250 -27.21 -13.43 6.89
N ALA A 251 -27.63 -14.69 7.01
CA ALA A 251 -26.76 -15.84 6.74
C ALA A 251 -26.30 -15.86 5.27
N ASP A 252 -27.21 -15.64 4.33
CA ASP A 252 -26.90 -15.67 2.89
C ASP A 252 -25.97 -14.50 2.48
N GLN A 253 -26.15 -13.30 3.05
CA GLN A 253 -25.23 -12.17 2.84
C GLN A 253 -23.82 -12.47 3.36
N ASN A 254 -23.70 -13.06 4.55
CA ASN A 254 -22.40 -13.43 5.12
C ASN A 254 -21.74 -14.56 4.31
N TYR A 255 -22.54 -15.52 3.82
CA TYR A 255 -22.06 -16.60 2.96
C TYR A 255 -21.56 -16.07 1.60
N GLN A 256 -22.28 -15.15 0.98
CA GLN A 256 -21.82 -14.48 -0.23
C GLN A 256 -20.50 -13.73 0.02
N THR A 257 -20.42 -12.97 1.12
CA THR A 257 -19.21 -12.23 1.48
C THR A 257 -18.03 -13.17 1.72
N GLN A 258 -18.25 -14.34 2.34
CA GLN A 258 -17.24 -15.37 2.50
C GLN A 258 -16.70 -15.86 1.15
N LEU A 259 -17.58 -16.21 0.21
CA LEU A 259 -17.19 -16.65 -1.13
C LEU A 259 -16.43 -15.55 -1.90
N GLU A 260 -16.86 -14.30 -1.77
CA GLU A 260 -16.19 -13.14 -2.38
C GLU A 260 -14.77 -12.96 -1.81
N LEU A 261 -14.58 -13.12 -0.49
CA LEU A 261 -13.26 -13.07 0.14
C LEU A 261 -12.36 -14.25 -0.22
N GLN A 262 -12.93 -15.41 -0.48
CA GLN A 262 -12.19 -16.58 -0.97
C GLN A 262 -11.71 -16.38 -2.41
N ALA A 263 -12.53 -15.73 -3.26
CA ALA A 263 -12.16 -15.41 -4.64
C ALA A 263 -11.23 -14.18 -4.75
N TYR A 264 -11.16 -13.35 -3.71
CA TYR A 264 -10.45 -12.07 -3.71
C TYR A 264 -8.94 -12.16 -4.03
N PRO A 265 -8.13 -13.08 -3.47
CA PRO A 265 -6.71 -13.18 -3.80
C PRO A 265 -6.48 -13.41 -5.29
N THR A 266 -7.22 -14.37 -5.86
CA THR A 266 -7.14 -14.73 -7.28
C THR A 266 -7.58 -13.57 -8.17
N PHE A 267 -8.62 -12.83 -7.77
CA PHE A 267 -9.05 -11.62 -8.49
C PHE A 267 -7.97 -10.54 -8.45
N MET A 268 -7.38 -10.27 -7.29
CA MET A 268 -6.31 -9.27 -7.14
C MET A 268 -5.03 -9.62 -7.88
N GLU A 269 -4.74 -10.91 -8.10
CA GLU A 269 -3.61 -11.36 -8.93
C GLU A 269 -3.80 -11.00 -10.42
N SER A 270 -5.05 -10.91 -10.90
CA SER A 270 -5.35 -10.56 -12.29
C SER A 270 -5.28 -9.06 -12.59
N ILE A 271 -5.15 -8.21 -11.56
CA ILE A 271 -5.22 -6.75 -11.66
C ILE A 271 -3.81 -6.15 -11.68
N PRO A 272 -3.52 -5.21 -12.59
CA PRO A 272 -2.24 -4.50 -12.60
C PRO A 272 -1.96 -3.76 -11.28
N THR A 273 -0.70 -3.72 -10.85
CA THR A 273 -0.27 -3.14 -9.57
C THR A 273 -0.62 -1.67 -9.39
N TYR A 274 -0.78 -0.90 -10.47
CA TYR A 274 -1.16 0.52 -10.42
C TYR A 274 -2.67 0.73 -10.17
N GLU A 275 -3.52 -0.23 -10.53
CA GLU A 275 -4.97 -0.19 -10.31
C GLU A 275 -5.39 -0.87 -9.00
N ALA A 276 -4.58 -1.79 -8.47
CA ALA A 276 -4.89 -2.56 -7.26
C ALA A 276 -5.25 -1.70 -6.03
N ALA A 277 -4.67 -0.50 -5.89
CA ALA A 277 -5.00 0.42 -4.81
C ALA A 277 -6.42 1.00 -4.94
N SER A 278 -6.87 1.29 -6.17
CA SER A 278 -8.20 1.81 -6.44
C SER A 278 -9.28 0.76 -6.17
N VAL A 279 -9.05 -0.48 -6.59
CA VAL A 279 -9.98 -1.60 -6.39
C VAL A 279 -10.09 -1.96 -4.90
N ARG A 280 -8.98 -1.92 -4.15
CA ARG A 280 -9.00 -2.05 -2.68
C ARG A 280 -9.85 -0.97 -2.02
N LYS A 281 -9.76 0.28 -2.47
CA LYS A 281 -10.56 1.40 -1.94
C LYS A 281 -12.04 1.20 -2.22
N GLU A 282 -12.40 0.80 -3.43
CA GLU A 282 -13.80 0.54 -3.81
C GLU A 282 -14.41 -0.61 -3.01
N LEU A 283 -13.68 -1.72 -2.88
CA LEU A 283 -14.14 -2.86 -2.08
C LEU A 283 -14.20 -2.51 -0.59
N ALA A 284 -13.25 -1.73 -0.07
CA ALA A 284 -13.31 -1.27 1.31
C ALA A 284 -14.58 -0.47 1.59
N LEU A 285 -15.01 0.41 0.67
CA LEU A 285 -16.27 1.14 0.80
C LEU A 285 -17.51 0.22 0.72
N LYS A 286 -17.42 -0.90 0.00
CA LYS A 286 -18.51 -1.87 -0.13
C LYS A 286 -18.69 -2.74 1.13
N TYR A 287 -17.60 -3.08 1.83
CA TYR A 287 -17.62 -4.00 2.97
C TYR A 287 -17.50 -3.32 4.34
N PHE A 288 -16.78 -2.19 4.46
CA PHE A 288 -16.63 -1.47 5.72
C PHE A 288 -17.66 -0.35 5.84
N GLY A 289 -18.32 -0.26 7.01
CA GLY A 289 -19.31 0.78 7.28
C GLY A 289 -20.66 0.58 6.59
N ARG A 290 -20.90 -0.59 5.98
CA ARG A 290 -22.21 -0.95 5.46
C ARG A 290 -23.19 -1.09 6.63
N GLU A 291 -24.25 -0.28 6.63
CA GLU A 291 -25.35 -0.46 7.58
C GLU A 291 -25.87 -1.90 7.45
N ILE A 292 -25.96 -2.61 8.57
CA ILE A 292 -26.56 -3.94 8.61
C ILE A 292 -28.04 -3.76 8.33
N ASP A 293 -28.39 -3.84 7.05
CA ASP A 293 -29.75 -3.99 6.53
C ASP A 293 -30.78 -2.99 7.11
N GLY A 294 -30.54 -1.70 6.87
CA GLY A 294 -31.54 -0.65 7.12
C GLY A 294 -32.85 -0.90 6.34
N ALA A 295 -32.82 -1.67 5.25
CA ALA A 295 -34.00 -2.05 4.48
C ALA A 295 -34.87 -3.09 5.21
N ALA A 296 -34.29 -4.16 5.76
CA ALA A 296 -35.08 -5.14 6.53
C ALA A 296 -35.67 -4.55 7.83
N GLN A 297 -34.95 -3.67 8.52
CA GLN A 297 -35.45 -3.00 9.73
C GLN A 297 -36.52 -1.94 9.39
N LYS A 298 -36.36 -1.23 8.28
CA LYS A 298 -37.36 -0.28 7.76
C LYS A 298 -38.62 -0.98 7.25
N ASP A 299 -38.49 -2.11 6.56
CA ASP A 299 -39.63 -2.93 6.13
C ASP A 299 -40.36 -3.55 7.33
N MET A 300 -39.63 -3.96 8.37
CA MET A 300 -40.23 -4.40 9.64
C MET A 300 -41.01 -3.27 10.30
N SER A 301 -40.42 -2.07 10.39
CA SER A 301 -41.05 -0.88 10.96
C SER A 301 -42.30 -0.46 10.17
N ASN A 302 -42.21 -0.48 8.83
CA ASN A 302 -43.31 -0.15 7.93
C ASN A 302 -44.46 -1.15 8.07
N LEU A 303 -44.19 -2.45 8.11
CA LEU A 303 -45.26 -3.44 8.29
C LEU A 303 -45.89 -3.42 9.69
N ILE A 304 -45.12 -3.14 10.75
CA ILE A 304 -45.69 -2.97 12.09
C ILE A 304 -46.61 -1.74 12.09
N SER A 305 -46.17 -0.65 11.45
CA SER A 305 -46.98 0.55 11.24
C SER A 305 -48.25 0.23 10.43
N ASP A 306 -48.14 -0.53 9.34
CA ASP A 306 -49.27 -0.92 8.49
C ASP A 306 -50.24 -1.87 9.22
N GLN A 307 -49.75 -2.80 10.03
CA GLN A 307 -50.59 -3.65 10.87
C GLN A 307 -51.28 -2.85 11.98
N MET A 308 -50.58 -1.91 12.63
CA MET A 308 -51.19 -1.03 13.62
C MET A 308 -52.24 -0.13 12.97
N LYS A 309 -51.97 0.41 11.78
CA LYS A 309 -52.90 1.26 11.02
C LYS A 309 -54.13 0.47 10.58
N SER A 310 -53.93 -0.70 9.98
CA SER A 310 -55.02 -1.59 9.54
C SER A 310 -55.86 -2.08 10.72
N THR A 311 -55.25 -2.45 11.85
CA THR A 311 -55.97 -2.82 13.08
C THR A 311 -56.75 -1.63 13.63
N THR A 312 -56.18 -0.43 13.61
CA THR A 312 -56.86 0.81 14.05
C THR A 312 -58.04 1.14 13.15
N GLU A 313 -57.88 1.05 11.83
CA GLU A 313 -58.94 1.27 10.84
C GLU A 313 -60.05 0.22 10.98
N MET A 314 -59.70 -1.05 11.22
CA MET A 314 -60.66 -2.12 11.47
C MET A 314 -61.47 -1.88 12.75
N VAL A 315 -60.81 -1.46 13.84
CA VAL A 315 -61.47 -1.12 15.11
C VAL A 315 -62.38 0.10 14.94
N LYS A 316 -61.94 1.12 14.22
CA LYS A 316 -62.77 2.29 13.89
C LYS A 316 -63.99 1.91 13.07
N ALA A 317 -63.81 1.17 11.98
CA ALA A 317 -64.90 0.70 11.13
C ALA A 317 -65.91 -0.17 11.88
N THR A 318 -65.43 -1.05 12.77
CA THR A 318 -66.29 -1.88 13.63
C THR A 318 -67.06 -1.02 14.64
N THR A 319 -66.42 0.02 15.20
CA THR A 319 -67.06 0.94 16.14
C THR A 319 -68.13 1.79 15.47
N GLU A 320 -67.87 2.29 14.25
CA GLU A 320 -68.83 3.01 13.44
C GLU A 320 -70.01 2.13 13.02
N ALA A 321 -69.75 0.88 12.61
CA ALA A 321 -70.81 -0.09 12.29
C ALA A 321 -71.71 -0.40 13.50
N ILE A 322 -71.13 -0.58 14.70
CA ILE A 322 -71.89 -0.80 15.94
C ILE A 322 -72.70 0.44 16.32
N LYS A 323 -72.16 1.65 16.10
CA LYS A 323 -72.85 2.91 16.36
C LYS A 323 -74.03 3.11 15.41
N ASN A 324 -73.87 2.73 14.14
CA ASN A 324 -74.93 2.77 13.12
C ASN A 324 -76.00 1.68 13.29
N LEU A 325 -75.72 0.59 14.03
CA LEU A 325 -76.70 -0.46 14.37
C LEU A 325 -77.53 -0.17 15.64
N LYS A 326 -77.15 0.85 16.42
CA LYS A 326 -77.84 1.27 17.66
C LYS A 326 -78.65 2.56 17.51
N GLY A 327 -78.74 3.13 16.31
CA GLY A 327 -79.63 4.24 15.95
C GLY A 327 -80.77 3.74 15.07
#